data_AF-A0A1R0FA64-F1
#
_entry.id   AF-A0A1R0FA64-F1
#
_cell.length_a   1.000
_cell.length_b   1.000
_cell.length_c   1.000
_cell.angle_alpha   90.00
_cell.angle_beta   90.00
_cell.angle_gamma   90.00
#
_symmetry.space_group_name_H-M   'P 1'
#
loop_
_entity.id
_entity.type
_entity.pdbx_description
1 polymer ?
#
loop_
_entity_poly.entity_id
_entity_poly.type
_entity_poly.pdbx_seq_one_letter_code
_entity_poly.pdbx_strand_id
1 'polypeptide(L)' 'MDEHPFAISGIKEPEKIRILIYANNQMAHVALSALLMPLQNKITELDNRLKKLGV' A
#
# COMPACT_ATOMS: atom_id res chain seq x y z
N MET A 1 -14.41 -11.08 -23.12
CA MET A 1 -14.21 -11.37 -21.70
C MET A 1 -14.66 -10.13 -20.96
N ASP A 2 -15.66 -10.24 -20.10
CA ASP A 2 -16.14 -9.09 -19.32
C ASP A 2 -15.11 -8.74 -18.26
N GLU A 3 -14.29 -7.72 -18.55
CA GLU A 3 -13.28 -7.19 -17.64
C GLU A 3 -13.94 -6.32 -16.57
N HIS A 4 -14.71 -6.95 -15.68
CA HIS A 4 -15.09 -6.28 -14.45
C HIS A 4 -13.86 -6.20 -13.54
N PRO A 5 -13.49 -5.01 -13.02
CA PRO A 5 -12.40 -4.90 -12.07
C PRO A 5 -12.74 -5.74 -10.84
N PHE A 6 -11.87 -6.69 -10.52
CA PHE A 6 -12.00 -7.51 -9.34
C PHE A 6 -12.01 -6.63 -8.09
N ALA A 7 -13.07 -6.73 -7.28
CA ALA A 7 -13.12 -6.01 -6.01
C ALA A 7 -11.99 -6.51 -5.09
N ILE A 8 -11.15 -5.60 -4.61
CA ILE A 8 -9.99 -5.92 -3.73
C ILE A 8 -10.42 -6.72 -2.49
N SER A 9 -11.66 -6.57 -2.02
CA SER A 9 -12.24 -7.35 -0.92
C SER A 9 -12.28 -8.86 -1.16
N GLY A 10 -12.18 -9.33 -2.40
CA GLY A 10 -12.10 -10.76 -2.71
C GLY A 10 -10.69 -11.36 -2.65
N ILE A 11 -9.63 -10.56 -2.42
CA ILE A 11 -8.24 -11.06 -2.42
C ILE A 11 -8.00 -11.85 -1.14
N LYS A 12 -7.80 -13.17 -1.26
CA LYS A 12 -7.54 -14.07 -0.11
C LYS A 12 -6.20 -13.81 0.57
N GLU A 13 -5.20 -13.37 -0.18
CA GLU A 13 -3.82 -13.18 0.26
C GLU A 13 -3.34 -11.77 -0.10
N PRO A 14 -3.88 -10.72 0.56
CA PRO A 14 -3.59 -9.32 0.22
C PRO A 14 -2.11 -8.96 0.37
N GLU A 15 -1.37 -9.68 1.22
CA GLU A 15 0.08 -9.55 1.36
C GLU A 15 0.87 -9.94 0.11
N LYS A 16 0.28 -10.74 -0.78
CA LYS A 16 0.89 -11.14 -2.06
C LYS A 16 0.63 -10.16 -3.20
N ILE A 17 -0.13 -9.08 -2.95
CA ILE A 17 -0.40 -8.08 -3.99
C ILE A 17 0.92 -7.44 -4.45
N ARG A 18 1.14 -7.50 -5.77
CA ARG A 18 2.25 -6.84 -6.46
C ARG A 18 1.73 -5.68 -7.28
N ILE A 19 2.48 -4.59 -7.29
CA ILE A 19 2.21 -3.41 -8.10
C ILE A 19 3.26 -3.37 -9.21
N LEU A 20 2.79 -3.23 -10.45
CA LEU A 20 3.61 -2.89 -11.59
C LEU A 20 3.61 -1.37 -11.74
N ILE A 21 4.80 -0.77 -11.68
CA ILE A 21 4.99 0.66 -11.91
C ILE A 21 5.72 0.82 -13.24
N TYR A 22 5.17 1.65 -14.12
CA TYR A 22 5.84 2.11 -15.32
C TYR A 22 6.15 3.60 -15.19
N ALA A 23 7.43 3.96 -15.15
CA ALA A 23 7.88 5.34 -15.03
C ALA A 23 9.25 5.49 -15.69
N ASN A 24 9.50 6.63 -16.36
CA ASN A 24 10.80 6.92 -16.99
C ASN A 24 11.31 5.80 -17.92
N ASN A 25 10.41 5.19 -18.70
CA ASN A 25 10.69 4.03 -19.56
C ASN A 25 11.21 2.78 -18.83
N GLN A 26 11.02 2.71 -17.52
CA GLN A 26 11.40 1.57 -16.67
C GLN A 26 10.15 0.91 -16.08
N MET A 27 10.21 -0.42 -15.97
CA MET A 27 9.22 -1.23 -15.26
C MET A 27 9.80 -1.69 -13.93
N ALA A 28 9.02 -1.52 -12.86
CA ALA A 28 9.35 -2.05 -11.54
C ALA A 28 8.19 -2.87 -10.98
N HIS A 29 8.52 -4.06 -10.45
CA HIS A 29 7.59 -4.89 -9.71
C HIS A 29 7.92 -4.80 -8.23
N VAL A 30 6.98 -4.34 -7.44
CA VAL A 30 7.16 -4.16 -5.99
C VAL A 30 5.99 -4.74 -5.23
N ALA A 31 6.23 -5.18 -4.00
CA ALA A 31 5.14 -5.57 -3.12
C ALA A 31 4.36 -4.31 -2.71
N LEU A 32 3.02 -4.40 -2.70
CA LEU A 32 2.18 -3.29 -2.23
C LEU A 32 2.55 -2.88 -0.80
N SER A 33 2.82 -3.87 0.07
CA SER A 33 3.27 -3.63 1.44
C SER A 33 4.55 -2.78 1.51
N ALA A 34 5.51 -3.02 0.62
CA ALA A 34 6.76 -2.25 0.57
C ALA A 34 6.51 -0.78 0.17
N LEU A 35 5.58 -0.54 -0.76
CA LEU A 35 5.18 0.82 -1.16
C LEU A 35 4.45 1.57 -0.04
N LEU A 36 3.65 0.87 0.76
CA LEU A 36 2.83 1.48 1.81
C LEU A 36 3.61 1.66 3.12
N MET A 37 4.70 0.93 3.35
CA MET A 37 5.49 0.99 4.59
C MET A 37 5.92 2.41 4.99
N PRO A 38 6.43 3.28 4.09
CA PRO A 38 6.77 4.66 4.47
C PRO A 38 5.57 5.48 4.94
N LEU A 39 4.38 5.26 4.36
CA LEU A 39 3.15 5.94 4.78
C LEU A 39 2.70 5.42 6.14
N GLN A 40 2.75 4.11 6.34
CA GLN A 40 2.43 3.49 7.63
C GLN A 40 3.33 4.04 8.74
N ASN A 41 4.63 4.18 8.49
CA ASN A 41 5.57 4.74 9.46
C ASN A 41 5.22 6.19 9.82
N LYS A 42 4.85 7.02 8.84
CA LYS A 42 4.41 8.40 9.09
C LYS A 42 3.14 8.45 9.92
N ILE A 43 2.17 7.58 9.64
CA ILE A 43 0.93 7.49 10.41
C ILE A 43 1.24 7.11 11.86
N THR A 44 2.07 6.09 12.07
CA THR A 44 2.49 5.65 13.41
C THR A 44 3.24 6.77 14.16
N GLU A 45 4.11 7.52 13.47
CA GLU A 45 4.79 8.67 14.06
C GLU A 45 3.80 9.76 14.49
N LEU A 46 2.83 10.10 13.63
CA LEU A 46 1.80 11.08 13.93
C LEU A 46 0.92 10.64 15.11
N ASP A 47 0.50 9.37 15.14
CA ASP A 47 -0.28 8.81 16.24
C ASP A 47 0.49 8.89 17.57
N ASN A 48 1.78 8.57 17.57
CA ASN A 48 2.63 8.74 18.75
C ASN A 48 2.77 10.19 19.19
N ARG A 49 2.78 11.15 18.25
CA ARG A 49 2.80 12.58 18.56
C ARG A 49 1.47 13.02 19.18
N LEU A 50 0.34 12.57 18.66
CA LEU A 50 -0.98 12.87 19.21
C LEU A 50 -1.14 12.32 20.63
N LYS A 51 -0.74 11.07 20.86
CA LYS A 51 -0.73 10.45 22.20
C LYS A 51 0.11 11.23 23.20
N LYS A 52 1.26 11.76 22.80
CA LYS A 52 2.10 12.63 23.64
C LYS A 52 1.44 13.96 23.98
N LEU A 53 0.54 14.45 23.13
CA LEU A 53 -0.25 15.66 23.35
C LEU A 53 -1.52 15.39 24.19
N GLY A 54 -1.79 14.14 24.57
CA GLY A 54 -2.95 13.76 25.36
C GLY A 54 -4.26 13.76 24.57
N VAL A 55 -4.17 13.68 23.24
CA VAL A 55 -5.31 13.47 22.32
C VAL A 55 -5.38 12.00 21.94
#